data_AF-A0A2S6V9U8-F1
#
_entry.id   AF-A0A2S6V9U8-F1
#
_cell.length_a   1.000
_cell.length_b   1.000
_cell.length_c   1.000
_cell.angle_alpha   90.00
_cell.angle_beta   90.00
_cell.angle_gamma   90.00
#
_symmetry.space_group_name_H-M   'P 1'
#
loop_
_entity.id
_entity.type
_entity.pdbx_description
1 polymer ?
#
loop_
_entity_poly.entity_id
_entity_poly.type
_entity_poly.pdbx_seq_one_letter_code
_entity_poly.pdbx_strand_id
1 'polypeptide(L)'
;MQTSSKNKVKYPWWAGNARFINLSGTFLVAHIAHAAIVCFGIGAWILWEIARYSPTQPMYEQRLFWLPRLATQGWGVLNNQVIHTQPYFRIAIVLIVSSLVFAFGTWFHRTKVAESLEDEKPAARRYHFNWDDPNKLGLILGNHLIFLGLGALLIAAKAMFFGGLYDAHLGAVRVVTNPTLNPLTIGDRILHLFTVNNLEDVVGGHIYAGILLILGGIWHLSREPFDWVKRRFIFSGNAILGYSLFALSLAGFAGAFYCGLNTLVYPEDFYGVRSQFNLFLLPHFYIPGDPEPTTRIWLANAYFYLAFVVLQGSLWHFGLASSYFEPVLESWKNAFSEIFPNPNLAYQKHFSYQPQPNLNTFYETPALEQKPAFAYQQPANNKLYNPSHAHGKPSFINSQPKQKVLYEFSYPKHTSNPFYESPTEEQSHLKYPQSMPRKLYETTYYPRQSSQGKTFRYGVYGRGAGVRS
;
A
#
# COMPACT_ATOMS: atom_id res chain seq x y z
N MET A 1 -7.90 -20.56 -16.54
CA MET A 1 -9.03 -21.02 -15.66
C MET A 1 -10.24 -21.34 -16.52
N GLN A 2 -10.97 -22.45 -16.28
CA GLN A 2 -12.14 -22.82 -17.08
C GLN A 2 -13.28 -21.80 -16.95
N THR A 3 -13.76 -21.36 -18.11
CA THR A 3 -15.02 -20.66 -18.35
C THR A 3 -16.21 -21.47 -17.80
N SER A 4 -16.63 -21.15 -16.58
CA SER A 4 -17.98 -21.48 -16.09
C SER A 4 -18.56 -20.24 -15.44
N SER A 5 -19.52 -19.64 -16.13
CA SER A 5 -20.27 -18.45 -15.72
C SER A 5 -21.14 -18.65 -14.47
N LYS A 6 -21.07 -19.81 -13.79
CA LYS A 6 -21.98 -20.17 -12.69
C LYS A 6 -21.48 -19.90 -11.27
N ASN A 7 -20.20 -19.58 -11.03
CA ASN A 7 -19.69 -19.36 -9.66
C ASN A 7 -18.89 -18.05 -9.53
N LYS A 8 -19.59 -16.92 -9.42
CA LYS A 8 -18.95 -15.63 -9.08
C LYS A 8 -18.52 -15.68 -7.62
N VAL A 9 -17.21 -15.72 -7.38
CA VAL A 9 -16.61 -15.51 -6.05
C VAL A 9 -17.12 -14.17 -5.49
N LYS A 10 -17.86 -14.21 -4.38
CA LYS A 10 -18.39 -13.01 -3.72
C LYS A 10 -17.36 -12.46 -2.74
N TYR A 11 -16.80 -11.29 -3.04
CA TYR A 11 -15.95 -10.55 -2.12
C TYR A 11 -16.77 -9.63 -1.22
N PRO A 12 -16.53 -9.61 0.11
CA PRO A 12 -17.15 -8.64 1.01
C PRO A 12 -16.71 -7.21 0.69
N TRP A 13 -17.40 -6.22 1.26
CA TRP A 13 -17.18 -4.80 0.92
C TRP A 13 -15.74 -4.33 1.22
N TRP A 14 -15.12 -4.83 2.29
CA TRP A 14 -13.75 -4.51 2.68
C TRP A 14 -12.69 -5.10 1.73
N ALA A 15 -13.05 -6.10 0.92
CA ALA A 15 -12.25 -6.62 -0.19
C ALA A 15 -12.83 -6.19 -1.55
N GLY A 16 -13.55 -5.06 -1.60
CA GLY A 16 -14.34 -4.64 -2.74
C GLY A 16 -13.55 -4.55 -4.05
N ASN A 17 -12.28 -4.14 -4.00
CA ASN A 17 -11.45 -4.00 -5.19
C ASN A 17 -11.12 -5.35 -5.86
N ALA A 18 -11.18 -6.46 -5.13
CA ALA A 18 -10.99 -7.78 -5.70
C ALA A 18 -12.12 -8.20 -6.67
N ARG A 19 -13.27 -7.52 -6.62
CA ARG A 19 -14.43 -7.80 -7.50
C ARG A 19 -14.16 -7.51 -8.97
N PHE A 20 -13.22 -6.61 -9.28
CA PHE A 20 -12.92 -6.21 -10.66
C PHE A 20 -11.57 -6.72 -11.17
N ILE A 21 -10.97 -7.74 -10.53
CA ILE A 21 -9.70 -8.35 -10.98
C ILE A 21 -9.77 -8.81 -12.44
N ASN A 22 -10.90 -9.37 -12.88
CA ASN A 22 -11.08 -9.86 -14.25
C ASN A 22 -11.80 -8.85 -15.16
N LEU A 23 -12.06 -7.63 -14.69
CA LEU A 23 -12.73 -6.59 -15.47
C LEU A 23 -11.67 -5.59 -15.96
N SER A 24 -11.03 -5.92 -17.08
CA SER A 24 -9.90 -5.15 -17.63
C SER A 24 -10.17 -3.64 -17.79
N GLY A 25 -11.40 -3.25 -18.15
CA GLY A 25 -11.79 -1.84 -18.29
C GLY A 25 -11.92 -1.15 -16.94
N THR A 26 -12.65 -1.75 -16.00
CA THR A 26 -12.79 -1.24 -14.62
C THR A 26 -11.45 -1.24 -13.88
N PHE A 27 -10.59 -2.23 -14.12
CA PHE A 27 -9.22 -2.28 -13.60
C PHE A 27 -8.41 -1.06 -14.07
N LEU A 28 -8.49 -0.71 -15.35
CA LEU A 28 -7.85 0.49 -15.90
C LEU A 28 -8.39 1.76 -15.23
N VAL A 29 -9.70 1.89 -15.04
CA VAL A 29 -10.33 3.03 -14.35
C VAL A 29 -9.70 3.26 -12.97
N ALA A 30 -9.55 2.21 -12.16
CA ALA A 30 -8.97 2.32 -10.83
C ALA A 30 -7.53 2.84 -10.85
N HIS A 31 -6.72 2.41 -11.83
CA HIS A 31 -5.32 2.83 -11.94
C HIS A 31 -5.17 4.26 -12.47
N ILE A 32 -6.00 4.67 -13.44
CA ILE A 32 -6.02 6.07 -13.89
C ILE A 32 -6.50 7.00 -12.75
N ALA A 33 -7.52 6.59 -11.99
CA ALA A 33 -7.99 7.33 -10.83
C ALA A 33 -6.89 7.50 -9.78
N HIS A 34 -6.16 6.43 -9.50
CA HIS A 34 -5.03 6.46 -8.58
C HIS A 34 -3.91 7.40 -9.07
N ALA A 35 -3.58 7.37 -10.37
CA ALA A 35 -2.63 8.30 -10.96
C ALA A 35 -3.09 9.77 -10.84
N ALA A 36 -4.39 10.04 -11.00
CA ALA A 36 -4.97 11.36 -10.78
C ALA A 36 -4.77 11.83 -9.33
N ILE A 37 -5.05 10.95 -8.35
CA ILE A 37 -4.87 11.25 -6.92
C ILE A 37 -3.40 11.53 -6.60
N VAL A 38 -2.47 10.74 -7.14
CA VAL A 38 -1.03 10.96 -6.94
C VAL A 38 -0.59 12.31 -7.53
N CYS A 39 -0.93 12.61 -8.78
CA CYS A 39 -0.57 13.89 -9.41
C CYS A 39 -1.17 15.09 -8.66
N PHE A 40 -2.46 15.03 -8.29
CA PHE A 40 -3.12 16.07 -7.53
C PHE A 40 -2.45 16.23 -6.15
N GLY A 41 -2.24 15.13 -5.44
CA GLY A 41 -1.67 15.11 -4.10
C GLY A 41 -0.28 15.73 -4.05
N ILE A 42 0.62 15.35 -4.99
CA ILE A 42 1.96 15.93 -5.07
C ILE A 42 1.90 17.42 -5.40
N GLY A 43 1.10 17.82 -6.40
CA GLY A 43 0.96 19.22 -6.77
C GLY A 43 0.41 20.09 -5.63
N ALA A 44 -0.65 19.63 -4.95
CA ALA A 44 -1.22 20.31 -3.80
C ALA A 44 -0.24 20.40 -2.63
N TRP A 45 0.52 19.33 -2.36
CA TRP A 45 1.56 19.35 -1.32
C TRP A 45 2.68 20.34 -1.62
N ILE A 46 3.14 20.44 -2.87
CA ILE A 46 4.14 21.45 -3.24
C ILE A 46 3.60 22.86 -3.00
N LEU A 47 2.35 23.16 -3.39
CA LEU A 47 1.75 24.47 -3.12
C LEU A 47 1.63 24.76 -1.62
N TRP A 48 1.24 23.74 -0.84
CA TRP A 48 1.17 23.84 0.61
C TRP A 48 2.54 24.09 1.24
N GLU A 49 3.58 23.40 0.78
CA GLU A 49 4.96 23.62 1.23
C GLU A 49 5.48 25.01 0.85
N ILE A 50 5.17 25.51 -0.35
CA ILE A 50 5.52 26.89 -0.75
C ILE A 50 4.85 27.92 0.18
N ALA A 51 3.58 27.72 0.54
CA ALA A 51 2.83 28.66 1.37
C ALA A 51 3.38 28.80 2.81
N ARG A 52 4.06 27.76 3.31
CA ARG A 52 4.67 27.74 4.65
C ARG A 52 6.18 27.94 4.65
N TYR A 53 6.81 27.94 3.47
CA TYR A 53 8.26 28.02 3.34
C TYR A 53 8.77 29.37 3.82
N SER A 54 9.71 29.35 4.76
CA SER A 54 10.45 30.53 5.21
C SER A 54 11.91 30.45 4.77
N PRO A 55 12.44 31.43 4.04
CA PRO A 55 13.86 31.48 3.67
C PRO A 55 14.78 31.84 4.85
N THR A 56 14.22 32.23 6.01
CA THR A 56 15.00 32.60 7.21
C THR A 56 15.45 31.41 8.05
N GLN A 57 14.94 30.21 7.75
CA GLN A 57 15.26 28.98 8.45
C GLN A 57 15.81 27.93 7.47
N PRO A 58 16.66 27.00 7.93
CA PRO A 58 17.08 25.87 7.12
C PRO A 58 15.88 25.06 6.62
N MET A 59 15.99 24.52 5.41
CA MET A 59 14.87 23.78 4.78
C MET A 59 14.51 22.51 5.58
N TYR A 60 15.52 21.86 6.15
CA TYR A 60 15.35 20.59 6.84
C TYR A 60 14.62 20.68 8.18
N GLU A 61 14.59 21.85 8.82
CA GLU A 61 13.88 22.12 10.10
C GLU A 61 12.38 22.37 9.88
N GLN A 62 11.99 22.77 8.67
CA GLN A 62 10.63 23.20 8.34
C GLN A 62 9.68 22.04 8.00
N ARG A 63 10.18 20.80 8.05
CA ARG A 63 9.45 19.55 7.73
C ARG A 63 8.86 19.57 6.32
N LEU A 64 9.71 19.90 5.35
CA LEU A 64 9.38 20.00 3.93
C LEU A 64 9.88 18.74 3.22
N PHE A 65 9.09 18.14 2.33
CA PHE A 65 9.44 16.88 1.68
C PHE A 65 9.69 17.05 0.18
N TRP A 66 8.89 17.90 -0.48
CA TRP A 66 8.93 18.07 -1.92
C TRP A 66 9.88 19.19 -2.36
N LEU A 67 9.91 20.30 -1.63
CA LEU A 67 10.82 21.42 -1.89
C LEU A 67 12.30 20.98 -1.89
N PRO A 68 12.80 20.23 -0.87
CA PRO A 68 14.16 19.67 -0.90
C PRO A 68 14.45 18.81 -2.12
N ARG A 69 13.44 18.05 -2.59
CA ARG A 69 13.59 17.15 -3.74
C ARG A 69 13.72 17.92 -5.05
N LEU A 70 12.93 18.99 -5.21
CA LEU A 70 13.03 19.88 -6.36
C LEU A 70 14.35 20.68 -6.33
N ALA A 71 14.78 21.13 -5.15
CA ALA A 71 16.06 21.81 -4.95
C ALA A 71 17.24 20.91 -5.34
N THR A 72 17.21 19.63 -4.96
CA THR A 72 18.23 18.64 -5.34
C THR A 72 18.35 18.46 -6.87
N GLN A 73 17.24 18.58 -7.59
CA GLN A 73 17.22 18.57 -9.05
C GLN A 73 17.71 19.89 -9.69
N GLY A 74 18.15 20.85 -8.87
CA GLY A 74 18.64 22.16 -9.29
C GLY A 74 17.54 23.14 -9.69
N TRP A 75 16.26 22.85 -9.41
CA TRP A 75 15.19 23.82 -9.63
C TRP A 75 15.22 24.88 -8.55
N GLY A 76 15.15 26.16 -8.92
CA GLY A 76 14.98 27.25 -7.96
C GLY A 76 16.17 27.52 -7.05
N VAL A 77 17.27 26.77 -7.13
CA VAL A 77 18.48 27.03 -6.36
C VAL A 77 19.34 28.07 -7.09
N LEU A 78 19.60 29.19 -6.43
CA LEU A 78 20.48 30.25 -6.90
C LEU A 78 21.88 30.12 -6.25
N ASN A 79 22.79 31.02 -6.61
CA ASN A 79 24.09 31.14 -5.95
C ASN A 79 23.90 31.32 -4.43
N ASN A 80 24.78 30.71 -3.63
CA ASN A 80 24.70 30.69 -2.16
C ASN A 80 23.47 29.97 -1.60
N GLN A 81 22.96 28.94 -2.29
CA GLN A 81 21.87 28.07 -1.83
C GLN A 81 20.52 28.78 -1.62
N VAL A 82 20.37 30.03 -2.09
CA VAL A 82 19.11 30.78 -1.97
C VAL A 82 18.04 30.13 -2.85
N ILE A 83 16.86 29.93 -2.28
CA ILE A 83 15.74 29.23 -2.93
C ILE A 83 14.73 30.22 -3.48
N HIS A 84 14.52 30.18 -4.79
CA HIS A 84 13.45 30.85 -5.50
C HIS A 84 12.32 29.86 -5.80
N THR A 85 11.12 30.10 -5.24
CA THR A 85 10.00 29.14 -5.26
C THR A 85 9.20 29.12 -6.57
N GLN A 86 9.43 30.08 -7.48
CA GLN A 86 8.63 30.18 -8.71
C GLN A 86 8.68 28.94 -9.62
N PRO A 87 9.83 28.27 -9.84
CA PRO A 87 9.85 27.00 -10.57
C PRO A 87 9.01 25.92 -9.88
N TYR A 88 9.01 25.86 -8.55
CA TYR A 88 8.21 24.89 -7.79
C TYR A 88 6.71 25.14 -7.97
N PHE A 89 6.29 26.41 -7.94
CA PHE A 89 4.91 26.78 -8.22
C PHE A 89 4.48 26.31 -9.62
N ARG A 90 5.29 26.57 -10.65
CA ARG A 90 5.00 26.13 -12.02
C ARG A 90 4.86 24.61 -12.13
N ILE A 91 5.77 23.86 -11.51
CA ILE A 91 5.73 22.39 -11.48
C ILE A 91 4.44 21.91 -10.78
N ALA A 92 4.08 22.51 -9.66
CA ALA A 92 2.87 22.17 -8.92
C ALA A 92 1.60 22.38 -9.76
N ILE A 93 1.51 23.51 -10.47
CA ILE A 93 0.38 23.78 -11.38
C ILE A 93 0.33 22.78 -12.53
N VAL A 94 1.47 22.42 -13.13
CA VAL A 94 1.52 21.37 -14.17
C VAL A 94 0.99 20.04 -13.64
N LEU A 95 1.35 19.65 -12.41
CA LEU A 95 0.85 18.42 -11.78
C LEU A 95 -0.66 18.47 -11.50
N ILE A 96 -1.17 19.59 -10.99
CA ILE A 96 -2.60 19.78 -10.74
C ILE A 96 -3.39 19.74 -12.05
N VAL A 97 -2.95 20.44 -13.10
CA VAL A 97 -3.62 20.41 -14.40
C VAL A 97 -3.57 19.01 -15.01
N SER A 98 -2.43 18.32 -14.91
CA SER A 98 -2.31 16.92 -15.36
C SER A 98 -3.26 15.99 -14.60
N SER A 99 -3.47 16.22 -13.30
CA SER A 99 -4.43 15.44 -12.50
C SER A 99 -5.87 15.57 -13.01
N LEU A 100 -6.26 16.74 -13.54
CA LEU A 100 -7.57 16.94 -14.15
C LEU A 100 -7.73 16.12 -15.43
N VAL A 101 -6.67 16.01 -16.23
CA VAL A 101 -6.68 15.16 -17.44
C VAL A 101 -6.88 13.69 -17.06
N PHE A 102 -6.18 13.20 -16.03
CA PHE A 102 -6.38 11.84 -15.54
C PHE A 102 -7.76 11.63 -14.89
N ALA A 103 -8.28 12.62 -14.16
CA ALA A 103 -9.63 12.56 -13.59
C ALA A 103 -10.70 12.48 -14.70
N PHE A 104 -10.55 13.28 -15.77
CA PHE A 104 -11.42 13.19 -16.94
C PHE A 104 -11.28 11.83 -17.65
N GLY A 105 -10.05 11.32 -17.80
CA GLY A 105 -9.81 9.97 -18.32
C GLY A 105 -10.51 8.89 -17.48
N THR A 106 -10.47 9.02 -16.15
CA THR A 106 -11.18 8.12 -15.22
C THR A 106 -12.69 8.16 -15.46
N TRP A 107 -13.27 9.36 -15.52
CA TRP A 107 -14.69 9.54 -15.80
C TRP A 107 -15.09 8.97 -17.17
N PHE A 108 -14.28 9.22 -18.21
CA PHE A 108 -14.49 8.70 -19.55
C PHE A 108 -14.47 7.17 -19.56
N HIS A 109 -13.44 6.55 -19.00
CA HIS A 109 -13.32 5.09 -18.95
C HIS A 109 -14.40 4.43 -18.08
N ARG A 110 -14.92 5.13 -17.05
CA ARG A 110 -16.01 4.59 -16.23
C ARG A 110 -17.38 4.69 -16.91
N THR A 111 -17.61 5.71 -17.71
CA THR A 111 -18.96 6.04 -18.24
C THR A 111 -19.15 5.69 -19.71
N LYS A 112 -18.08 5.67 -20.50
CA LYS A 112 -18.12 5.49 -21.95
C LYS A 112 -17.48 4.18 -22.43
N VAL A 113 -16.68 3.53 -21.59
CA VAL A 113 -16.00 2.27 -21.92
C VAL A 113 -16.60 1.15 -21.08
N ALA A 114 -16.76 -0.02 -21.69
CA ALA A 114 -17.27 -1.21 -21.04
C ALA A 114 -16.36 -1.68 -19.89
N GLU A 115 -16.96 -2.38 -18.91
CA GLU A 115 -16.24 -2.86 -17.73
C GLU A 115 -15.18 -3.91 -18.09
N SER A 116 -15.41 -4.70 -19.15
CA SER A 116 -14.39 -5.52 -19.81
C SER A 116 -14.05 -4.93 -21.18
N LEU A 117 -12.76 -4.75 -21.48
CA LEU A 117 -12.31 -4.31 -22.80
C LEU A 117 -12.50 -5.38 -23.87
N GLU A 118 -12.83 -6.62 -23.50
CA GLU A 118 -13.19 -7.67 -24.46
C GLU A 118 -14.43 -7.30 -25.28
N ASP A 119 -15.42 -6.67 -24.62
CA ASP A 119 -16.71 -6.30 -25.20
C ASP A 119 -16.63 -5.05 -26.10
N GLU A 120 -15.46 -4.43 -26.17
CA GLU A 120 -15.25 -3.18 -26.89
C GLU A 120 -14.95 -3.36 -28.38
N LYS A 121 -14.94 -2.24 -29.12
CA LYS A 121 -14.50 -2.17 -30.53
C LYS A 121 -13.06 -2.68 -30.69
N PRO A 122 -12.68 -3.18 -31.88
CA PRO A 122 -11.36 -3.79 -32.12
C PRO A 122 -10.16 -2.96 -31.64
N ALA A 123 -10.23 -1.63 -31.78
CA ALA A 123 -9.17 -0.72 -31.36
C ALA A 123 -8.95 -0.68 -29.83
N ALA A 124 -10.01 -0.84 -29.03
CA ALA A 124 -9.92 -0.89 -27.58
C ALA A 124 -9.74 -2.33 -27.08
N ARG A 125 -10.34 -3.32 -27.76
CA ARG A 125 -10.16 -4.76 -27.48
C ARG A 125 -8.70 -5.20 -27.52
N ARG A 126 -7.86 -4.56 -28.33
CA ARG A 126 -6.40 -4.82 -28.33
C ARG A 126 -5.73 -4.57 -26.97
N TYR A 127 -6.36 -3.85 -26.05
CA TYR A 127 -5.82 -3.61 -24.70
C TYR A 127 -6.43 -4.53 -23.63
N HIS A 128 -7.38 -5.39 -24.01
CA HIS A 128 -7.85 -6.45 -23.13
C HIS A 128 -6.71 -7.41 -22.78
N PHE A 129 -6.70 -7.90 -21.54
CA PHE A 129 -5.74 -8.88 -21.07
C PHE A 129 -6.41 -9.84 -20.09
N ASN A 130 -5.87 -11.05 -20.04
CA ASN A 130 -6.16 -12.04 -19.02
C ASN A 130 -4.90 -12.34 -18.22
N TRP A 131 -5.06 -12.65 -16.94
CA TRP A 131 -3.92 -12.92 -16.05
C TRP A 131 -3.16 -14.19 -16.39
N ASP A 132 -3.76 -15.11 -17.15
CA ASP A 132 -3.16 -16.35 -17.64
C ASP A 132 -2.58 -16.23 -19.07
N ASP A 133 -2.56 -15.04 -19.65
CA ASP A 133 -1.90 -14.75 -20.93
C ASP A 133 -0.51 -14.10 -20.69
N PRO A 134 0.57 -14.90 -20.58
CA PRO A 134 1.91 -14.39 -20.30
C PRO A 134 2.46 -13.51 -21.42
N ASN A 135 2.01 -13.72 -22.66
CA ASN A 135 2.44 -12.92 -23.81
C ASN A 135 1.85 -11.50 -23.71
N LYS A 136 0.54 -11.39 -23.44
CA LYS A 136 -0.11 -10.08 -23.27
C LYS A 136 0.43 -9.31 -22.07
N LEU A 137 0.70 -10.00 -20.97
CA LEU A 137 1.33 -9.42 -19.79
C LEU A 137 2.75 -8.93 -20.10
N GLY A 138 3.53 -9.70 -20.89
CA GLY A 138 4.85 -9.29 -21.39
C GLY A 138 4.79 -8.01 -22.24
N LEU A 139 3.79 -7.90 -23.13
CA LEU A 139 3.56 -6.69 -23.93
C LEU A 139 3.27 -5.47 -23.05
N ILE A 140 2.44 -5.61 -22.02
CA ILE A 140 2.13 -4.53 -21.08
C ILE A 140 3.40 -4.14 -20.32
N LEU A 141 4.13 -5.10 -19.76
CA LEU A 141 5.39 -4.87 -19.05
C LEU A 141 6.42 -4.15 -19.93
N GLY A 142 6.62 -4.60 -21.17
CA GLY A 142 7.58 -4.03 -22.10
C GLY A 142 7.34 -2.55 -22.38
N ASN A 143 6.08 -2.15 -22.59
CA ASN A 143 5.72 -0.75 -22.75
C ASN A 143 6.05 0.10 -21.51
N HIS A 144 5.74 -0.40 -20.32
CA HIS A 144 6.02 0.33 -19.08
C HIS A 144 7.53 0.48 -18.82
N LEU A 145 8.33 -0.55 -19.12
CA LEU A 145 9.78 -0.48 -19.02
C LEU A 145 10.37 0.60 -19.93
N ILE A 146 9.85 0.76 -21.14
CA ILE A 146 10.26 1.84 -22.04
C ILE A 146 9.96 3.20 -21.42
N PHE A 147 8.76 3.43 -20.88
CA PHE A 147 8.42 4.69 -20.21
C PHE A 147 9.29 4.98 -18.97
N LEU A 148 9.61 3.96 -18.17
CA LEU A 148 10.55 4.09 -17.05
C LEU A 148 11.96 4.44 -17.53
N GLY A 149 12.42 3.81 -18.61
CA GLY A 149 13.72 4.09 -19.21
C GLY A 149 13.81 5.52 -19.76
N LEU A 150 12.77 5.99 -20.44
CA LEU A 150 12.66 7.40 -20.84
C LEU A 150 12.68 8.34 -19.63
N GLY A 151 12.00 7.99 -18.53
CA GLY A 151 12.04 8.73 -17.28
C GLY A 151 13.45 8.86 -16.69
N ALA A 152 14.23 7.77 -16.69
CA ALA A 152 15.62 7.80 -16.25
C ALA A 152 16.50 8.69 -17.14
N LEU A 153 16.31 8.63 -18.47
CA LEU A 153 17.01 9.49 -19.41
C LEU A 153 16.61 10.97 -19.29
N LEU A 154 15.38 11.29 -18.88
CA LEU A 154 14.98 12.67 -18.59
C LEU A 154 15.75 13.26 -17.40
N ILE A 155 16.10 12.45 -16.39
CA ILE A 155 16.96 12.90 -15.28
C ILE A 155 18.38 13.17 -15.80
N ALA A 156 18.93 12.29 -16.64
CA ALA A 156 20.23 12.51 -17.26
C ALA A 156 20.23 13.77 -18.14
N ALA A 157 19.19 13.95 -18.96
CA ALA A 157 19.02 15.14 -19.78
C ALA A 157 18.89 16.42 -18.94
N LYS A 158 18.18 16.38 -17.81
CA LYS A 158 18.12 17.50 -16.86
C LYS A 158 19.51 17.89 -16.36
N ALA A 159 20.32 16.89 -16.01
CA ALA A 159 21.67 17.10 -15.48
C ALA A 159 22.67 17.62 -16.52
N MET A 160 22.54 17.20 -17.78
CA MET A 160 23.51 17.52 -18.83
C MET A 160 23.11 18.73 -19.68
N PHE A 161 21.81 18.93 -19.94
CA PHE A 161 21.34 19.88 -20.95
C PHE A 161 20.38 20.94 -20.41
N PHE A 162 19.66 20.67 -19.31
CA PHE A 162 18.65 21.60 -18.77
C PHE A 162 19.05 22.16 -17.39
N GLY A 163 20.19 22.82 -17.34
CA GLY A 163 20.61 23.63 -16.19
C GLY A 163 21.31 22.88 -15.06
N GLY A 164 21.43 21.55 -15.10
CA GLY A 164 22.25 20.81 -14.14
C GLY A 164 21.50 20.25 -12.92
N LEU A 165 22.27 19.72 -11.97
CA LEU A 165 21.79 19.22 -10.68
C LEU A 165 22.49 19.99 -9.55
N TYR A 166 21.92 19.97 -8.35
CA TYR A 166 22.61 20.51 -7.18
C TYR A 166 23.79 19.61 -6.81
N ASP A 167 24.99 20.20 -6.72
CA ASP A 167 26.22 19.52 -6.30
C ASP A 167 26.54 19.92 -4.85
N ALA A 168 26.36 18.98 -3.92
CA ALA A 168 26.57 19.20 -2.50
C ALA A 168 28.04 19.55 -2.15
N HIS A 169 29.00 19.15 -2.98
CA HIS A 169 30.42 19.50 -2.76
C HIS A 169 30.72 20.96 -3.11
N LEU A 170 29.96 21.53 -4.04
CA LEU A 170 30.12 22.91 -4.48
C LEU A 170 29.12 23.87 -3.83
N GLY A 171 28.06 23.34 -3.22
CA GLY A 171 26.96 24.14 -2.68
C GLY A 171 26.17 24.90 -3.76
N ALA A 172 26.20 24.40 -5.00
CA ALA A 172 25.66 25.11 -6.16
C ALA A 172 25.12 24.14 -7.23
N VAL A 173 24.27 24.65 -8.12
CA VAL A 173 23.80 23.89 -9.28
C VAL A 173 24.90 23.83 -10.33
N ARG A 174 25.22 22.63 -10.80
CA ARG A 174 26.25 22.38 -11.81
C ARG A 174 25.72 21.49 -12.93
N VAL A 175 26.08 21.86 -14.16
CA VAL A 175 25.87 21.02 -15.35
C VAL A 175 26.90 19.90 -15.37
N VAL A 176 26.44 18.67 -15.53
CA VAL A 176 27.31 17.49 -15.62
C VAL A 176 27.68 17.29 -17.09
N THR A 177 28.93 17.59 -17.45
CA THR A 177 29.41 17.51 -18.85
C THR A 177 29.99 16.15 -19.20
N ASN A 178 30.60 15.45 -18.23
CA ASN A 178 31.30 14.18 -18.44
C ASN A 178 30.74 13.07 -17.54
N PRO A 179 29.54 12.53 -17.84
CA PRO A 179 28.97 11.43 -17.06
C PRO A 179 29.86 10.18 -17.12
N THR A 180 29.91 9.40 -16.04
CA THR A 180 30.71 8.17 -15.99
C THR A 180 30.09 7.10 -16.89
N LEU A 181 30.72 6.83 -18.03
CA LEU A 181 30.27 5.79 -18.96
C LEU A 181 31.09 4.50 -18.89
N ASN A 182 32.15 4.45 -18.07
CA ASN A 182 32.96 3.26 -17.90
C ASN A 182 32.15 2.13 -17.21
N PRO A 183 31.92 0.98 -17.87
CA PRO A 183 31.11 -0.10 -17.31
C PRO A 183 31.71 -0.73 -16.05
N LEU A 184 33.04 -0.70 -15.89
CA LEU A 184 33.69 -1.23 -14.70
C LEU A 184 33.39 -0.36 -13.47
N THR A 185 33.42 0.96 -13.64
CA THR A 185 33.08 1.90 -12.56
C THR A 185 31.60 1.79 -12.19
N ILE A 186 30.70 1.72 -13.18
CA ILE A 186 29.27 1.55 -12.92
C ILE A 186 28.98 0.18 -12.27
N GLY A 187 29.66 -0.87 -12.70
CA GLY A 187 29.59 -2.20 -12.10
C GLY A 187 30.02 -2.21 -10.63
N ASP A 188 31.13 -1.54 -10.29
CA ASP A 188 31.57 -1.35 -8.91
C ASP A 188 30.51 -0.64 -8.05
N ARG A 189 29.86 0.39 -8.60
CA ARG A 189 28.77 1.10 -7.89
C ARG A 189 27.57 0.23 -7.57
N ILE A 190 27.30 -0.84 -8.32
CA ILE A 190 26.21 -1.80 -7.99
C ILE A 190 26.49 -2.53 -6.66
N LEU A 191 27.77 -2.74 -6.31
CA LEU A 191 28.15 -3.34 -5.03
C LEU A 191 28.17 -2.31 -3.89
N HIS A 192 28.29 -1.03 -4.23
CA HIS A 192 28.47 0.08 -3.28
C HIS A 192 27.42 1.20 -3.44
N LEU A 193 26.16 0.82 -3.73
CA LEU A 193 25.07 1.72 -4.13
C LEU A 193 24.93 2.96 -3.25
N PHE A 194 24.93 2.81 -1.93
CA PHE A 194 24.64 3.92 -1.01
C PHE A 194 25.80 4.91 -0.82
N THR A 195 26.97 4.61 -1.39
CA THR A 195 28.21 5.39 -1.19
C THR A 195 28.59 6.25 -2.41
N VAL A 196 27.74 6.29 -3.44
CA VAL A 196 27.96 7.16 -4.61
C VAL A 196 28.11 8.61 -4.16
N ASN A 197 29.23 9.23 -4.54
CA ASN A 197 29.70 10.49 -3.98
C ASN A 197 30.06 11.55 -5.03
N ASN A 198 29.76 11.35 -6.31
CA ASN A 198 29.90 12.35 -7.36
C ASN A 198 28.70 12.30 -8.33
N LEU A 199 28.41 13.42 -8.99
CA LEU A 199 27.24 13.53 -9.89
C LEU A 199 27.45 12.78 -11.21
N GLU A 200 28.70 12.64 -11.65
CA GLU A 200 29.07 11.94 -12.88
C GLU A 200 28.64 10.46 -12.84
N ASP A 201 28.83 9.80 -11.70
CA ASP A 201 28.38 8.42 -11.45
C ASP A 201 26.85 8.34 -11.33
N VAL A 202 26.20 9.33 -10.71
CA VAL A 202 24.73 9.39 -10.62
C VAL A 202 24.12 9.50 -12.02
N VAL A 203 24.60 10.43 -12.83
CA VAL A 203 24.11 10.65 -14.19
C VAL A 203 24.45 9.45 -15.10
N GLY A 204 25.68 8.95 -15.03
CA GLY A 204 26.12 7.75 -15.73
C GLY A 204 25.24 6.54 -15.41
N GLY A 205 24.96 6.30 -14.14
CA GLY A 205 24.06 5.24 -13.69
C GLY A 205 22.64 5.37 -14.24
N HIS A 206 22.08 6.58 -14.31
CA HIS A 206 20.77 6.81 -14.93
C HIS A 206 20.77 6.57 -16.44
N ILE A 207 21.87 6.88 -17.14
CA ILE A 207 22.04 6.55 -18.57
C ILE A 207 22.04 5.04 -18.76
N TYR A 208 22.82 4.30 -17.97
CA TYR A 208 22.85 2.83 -18.01
C TYR A 208 21.48 2.22 -17.70
N ALA A 209 20.83 2.66 -16.61
CA ALA A 209 19.49 2.19 -16.24
C ALA A 209 18.46 2.51 -17.34
N GLY A 210 18.50 3.72 -17.91
CA GLY A 210 17.59 4.14 -18.98
C GLY A 210 17.72 3.29 -20.23
N ILE A 211 18.95 3.06 -20.69
CA ILE A 211 19.23 2.19 -21.85
C ILE A 211 18.80 0.75 -21.55
N LEU A 212 19.15 0.21 -20.38
CA LEU A 212 18.81 -1.15 -19.99
C LEU A 212 17.29 -1.37 -19.94
N LEU A 213 16.54 -0.41 -19.38
CA LEU A 213 15.09 -0.46 -19.30
C LEU A 213 14.43 -0.38 -20.69
N ILE A 214 14.95 0.45 -21.59
CA ILE A 214 14.44 0.54 -22.98
C ILE A 214 14.73 -0.76 -23.73
N LEU A 215 15.97 -1.26 -23.69
CA LEU A 215 16.35 -2.51 -24.35
C LEU A 215 15.58 -3.71 -23.77
N GLY A 216 15.45 -3.79 -22.45
CA GLY A 216 14.64 -4.78 -21.76
C GLY A 216 13.16 -4.66 -22.12
N GLY A 217 12.65 -3.44 -22.27
CA GLY A 217 11.29 -3.18 -22.74
C GLY A 217 11.07 -3.70 -24.15
N ILE A 218 11.94 -3.35 -25.11
CA ILE A 218 11.90 -3.86 -26.49
C ILE A 218 11.99 -5.39 -26.51
N TRP A 219 12.85 -5.97 -25.67
CA TRP A 219 12.97 -7.42 -25.52
C TRP A 219 11.65 -8.06 -25.07
N HIS A 220 11.01 -7.52 -24.02
CA HIS A 220 9.73 -7.99 -23.51
C HIS A 220 8.56 -7.76 -24.49
N LEU A 221 8.66 -6.79 -25.39
CA LEU A 221 7.70 -6.63 -26.50
C LEU A 221 7.88 -7.67 -27.60
N SER A 222 9.11 -8.16 -27.79
CA SER A 222 9.48 -9.02 -28.92
C SER A 222 9.45 -10.52 -28.60
N ARG A 223 9.47 -10.88 -27.31
CA ARG A 223 9.60 -12.26 -26.85
C ARG A 223 8.53 -12.59 -25.81
N GLU A 224 7.85 -13.72 -26.02
CA GLU A 224 7.04 -14.33 -24.98
C GLU A 224 7.96 -14.89 -23.86
N PRO A 225 7.51 -14.94 -22.59
CA PRO A 225 8.26 -15.59 -21.52
C PRO A 225 8.68 -17.02 -21.89
N PHE A 226 9.93 -17.38 -21.60
CA PHE A 226 10.43 -18.72 -21.86
C PHE A 226 9.70 -19.79 -21.03
N ASP A 227 9.67 -21.03 -21.51
CA ASP A 227 8.92 -22.10 -20.84
C ASP A 227 9.39 -22.37 -19.40
N TRP A 228 10.68 -22.19 -19.12
CA TRP A 228 11.19 -22.33 -17.75
C TRP A 228 10.63 -21.26 -16.81
N VAL A 229 10.37 -20.05 -17.32
CA VAL A 229 9.69 -18.97 -16.57
C VAL A 229 8.23 -19.37 -16.33
N LYS A 230 7.53 -19.83 -17.38
CA LYS A 230 6.13 -20.30 -17.28
C LYS A 230 5.98 -21.44 -16.26
N ARG A 231 6.98 -22.30 -16.13
CA ARG A 231 7.01 -23.40 -15.15
C ARG A 231 7.31 -22.96 -13.71
N ARG A 232 8.05 -21.86 -13.51
CA ARG A 232 8.55 -21.44 -12.19
C ARG A 232 7.70 -20.36 -11.51
N PHE A 233 7.06 -19.51 -12.32
CA PHE A 233 6.26 -18.37 -11.85
C PHE A 233 4.77 -18.65 -11.98
N ILE A 234 3.98 -18.05 -11.08
CA ILE A 234 2.53 -18.15 -11.08
C ILE A 234 1.98 -16.94 -11.84
N PHE A 235 1.17 -17.20 -12.86
CA PHE A 235 0.50 -16.16 -13.65
C PHE A 235 -0.93 -15.98 -13.14
N SER A 236 -1.08 -15.08 -12.18
CA SER A 236 -2.36 -14.67 -11.60
C SER A 236 -2.27 -13.21 -11.12
N GLY A 237 -3.41 -12.53 -10.98
CA GLY A 237 -3.45 -11.16 -10.47
C GLY A 237 -2.77 -11.01 -9.10
N ASN A 238 -3.00 -11.95 -8.18
CA ASN A 238 -2.36 -11.94 -6.85
C ASN A 238 -0.85 -12.19 -6.93
N ALA A 239 -0.39 -13.11 -7.79
CA ALA A 239 1.04 -13.40 -7.92
C ALA A 239 1.81 -12.19 -8.48
N ILE A 240 1.30 -11.59 -9.57
CA ILE A 240 1.94 -10.44 -10.23
C ILE A 240 1.91 -9.20 -9.33
N LEU A 241 0.80 -8.99 -8.61
CA LEU A 241 0.74 -7.96 -7.56
C LEU A 241 1.78 -8.22 -6.47
N GLY A 242 1.89 -9.47 -6.00
CA GLY A 242 2.91 -9.88 -5.02
C GLY A 242 4.33 -9.58 -5.48
N TYR A 243 4.70 -9.98 -6.70
CA TYR A 243 6.03 -9.68 -7.28
C TYR A 243 6.29 -8.18 -7.35
N SER A 244 5.28 -7.39 -7.72
CA SER A 244 5.40 -5.93 -7.82
C SER A 244 5.55 -5.28 -6.44
N LEU A 245 4.80 -5.75 -5.43
CA LEU A 245 4.92 -5.28 -4.05
C LEU A 245 6.30 -5.63 -3.46
N PHE A 246 6.84 -6.80 -3.76
CA PHE A 246 8.21 -7.16 -3.34
C PHE A 246 9.24 -6.20 -3.93
N ALA A 247 9.17 -5.94 -5.24
CA ALA A 247 10.06 -5.00 -5.91
C ALA A 247 9.93 -3.57 -5.37
N LEU A 248 8.68 -3.12 -5.10
CA LEU A 248 8.42 -1.81 -4.51
C LEU A 248 8.95 -1.69 -3.07
N SER A 249 8.87 -2.77 -2.28
CA SER A 249 9.47 -2.84 -0.95
C SER A 249 10.99 -2.73 -1.01
N LEU A 250 11.64 -3.46 -1.93
CA LEU A 250 13.09 -3.35 -2.12
C LEU A 250 13.51 -1.93 -2.51
N ALA A 251 12.77 -1.29 -3.43
CA ALA A 251 12.99 0.10 -3.80
C ALA A 251 12.78 1.07 -2.62
N GLY A 252 11.77 0.83 -1.78
CA GLY A 252 11.50 1.62 -0.58
C GLY A 252 12.60 1.49 0.47
N PHE A 253 13.11 0.28 0.74
CA PHE A 253 14.26 0.09 1.61
C PHE A 253 15.51 0.76 1.05
N ALA A 254 15.82 0.56 -0.24
CA ALA A 254 16.94 1.24 -0.89
C ALA A 254 16.80 2.77 -0.79
N GLY A 255 15.60 3.31 -1.02
CA GLY A 255 15.30 4.72 -0.86
C GLY A 255 15.51 5.21 0.57
N ALA A 256 15.12 4.43 1.57
CA ALA A 256 15.35 4.75 2.98
C ALA A 256 16.85 4.87 3.30
N PHE A 257 17.66 3.91 2.85
CA PHE A 257 19.12 3.94 3.03
C PHE A 257 19.80 5.06 2.25
N TYR A 258 19.38 5.33 1.01
CA TYR A 258 19.86 6.50 0.27
C TYR A 258 19.52 7.81 0.99
N CYS A 259 18.28 7.96 1.45
CA CYS A 259 17.84 9.14 2.19
C CYS A 259 18.61 9.29 3.51
N GLY A 260 18.77 8.22 4.28
CA GLY A 260 19.46 8.29 5.57
C GLY A 260 20.97 8.53 5.45
N LEU A 261 21.64 7.85 4.51
CA LEU A 261 23.10 7.73 4.52
C LEU A 261 23.82 8.54 3.45
N ASN A 262 23.18 8.86 2.32
CA ASN A 262 23.85 9.55 1.22
C ASN A 262 23.75 11.08 1.37
N THR A 263 24.87 11.77 1.20
CA THR A 263 24.97 13.23 1.35
C THR A 263 25.05 13.97 0.01
N LEU A 264 25.07 13.26 -1.11
CA LEU A 264 25.07 13.86 -2.45
C LEU A 264 23.67 13.96 -3.02
N VAL A 265 22.97 12.83 -3.18
CA VAL A 265 21.61 12.80 -3.76
C VAL A 265 20.51 13.12 -2.73
N TYR A 266 20.90 13.22 -1.46
CA TYR A 266 20.16 13.87 -0.39
C TYR A 266 21.11 14.85 0.33
N PRO A 267 21.32 16.06 -0.21
CA PRO A 267 22.25 17.05 0.36
C PRO A 267 21.92 17.41 1.81
N GLU A 268 22.93 17.59 2.64
CA GLU A 268 22.72 18.02 4.03
C GLU A 268 22.11 19.42 4.12
N ASP A 269 22.41 20.30 3.14
CA ASP A 269 21.83 21.64 3.02
C ASP A 269 20.29 21.65 3.00
N PHE A 270 19.68 20.61 2.41
CA PHE A 270 18.22 20.54 2.24
C PHE A 270 17.55 19.54 3.17
N TYR A 271 18.24 18.46 3.54
CA TYR A 271 17.66 17.35 4.29
C TYR A 271 18.13 17.28 5.74
N GLY A 272 19.22 17.98 6.09
CA GLY A 272 19.86 17.93 7.39
C GLY A 272 21.00 16.92 7.41
N VAL A 273 21.73 16.88 8.53
CA VAL A 273 22.93 16.04 8.72
C VAL A 273 22.61 14.56 8.45
N ARG A 274 23.59 13.84 7.90
CA ARG A 274 23.55 12.39 7.71
C ARG A 274 23.10 11.67 8.98
N SER A 275 22.17 10.73 8.81
CA SER A 275 21.65 9.93 9.93
C SER A 275 22.49 8.69 10.21
N GLN A 276 22.27 8.12 11.39
CA GLN A 276 22.73 6.80 11.79
C GLN A 276 21.54 5.83 11.78
N PHE A 277 21.83 4.55 11.60
CA PHE A 277 20.82 3.50 11.56
C PHE A 277 20.94 2.60 12.79
N ASN A 278 19.86 2.51 13.56
CA ASN A 278 19.75 1.61 14.71
C ASN A 278 18.97 0.37 14.30
N LEU A 279 19.49 -0.82 14.62
CA LEU A 279 18.94 -2.12 14.27
C LEU A 279 18.31 -2.87 15.45
N PHE A 280 18.11 -2.22 16.60
CA PHE A 280 17.68 -2.89 17.82
C PHE A 280 16.24 -3.44 17.74
N LEU A 281 15.26 -2.83 18.43
CA LEU A 281 13.89 -3.35 18.46
C LEU A 281 13.08 -2.91 17.24
N LEU A 282 13.11 -1.61 16.95
CA LEU A 282 12.46 -1.01 15.81
C LEU A 282 13.56 -0.38 14.94
N PRO A 283 13.87 -0.94 13.77
CA PRO A 283 14.91 -0.39 12.94
C PRO A 283 14.53 1.02 12.50
N HIS A 284 15.38 2.00 12.80
CA HIS A 284 15.07 3.40 12.53
C HIS A 284 16.34 4.21 12.28
N PHE A 285 16.16 5.30 11.53
CA PHE A 285 17.17 6.32 11.33
C PHE A 285 17.05 7.40 12.41
N TYR A 286 18.17 7.85 12.96
CA TYR A 286 18.22 8.90 13.98
C TYR A 286 19.50 9.74 13.85
N ILE A 287 19.51 10.90 14.51
CA ILE A 287 20.71 11.73 14.69
C ILE A 287 21.03 11.74 16.19
N PRO A 288 22.24 11.36 16.61
CA PRO A 288 22.61 11.40 18.03
C PRO A 288 22.55 12.82 18.59
N GLY A 289 21.85 12.99 19.71
CA GLY A 289 21.79 14.28 20.43
C GLY A 289 20.81 15.31 19.86
N ASP A 290 20.09 14.98 18.78
CA ASP A 290 19.04 15.85 18.23
C ASP A 290 17.65 15.37 18.67
N PRO A 291 16.90 16.17 19.46
CA PRO A 291 15.57 15.80 19.90
C PRO A 291 14.50 15.96 18.82
N GLU A 292 14.72 16.77 17.78
CA GLU A 292 13.71 17.07 16.76
C GLU A 292 14.03 16.36 15.43
N PRO A 293 13.09 15.57 14.86
CA PRO A 293 13.34 14.87 13.61
C PRO A 293 13.42 15.85 12.43
N THR A 294 14.60 15.94 11.83
CA THR A 294 14.82 16.64 10.55
C THR A 294 14.03 15.98 9.40
N THR A 295 13.93 16.70 8.28
CA THR A 295 13.34 16.18 7.05
C THR A 295 13.93 14.84 6.62
N ARG A 296 15.26 14.66 6.72
CA ARG A 296 15.93 13.38 6.43
C ARG A 296 15.38 12.25 7.29
N ILE A 297 15.25 12.47 8.60
CA ILE A 297 14.78 11.46 9.55
C ILE A 297 13.34 11.06 9.27
N TRP A 298 12.46 12.03 8.99
CA TRP A 298 11.09 11.74 8.59
C TRP A 298 11.01 10.88 7.33
N LEU A 299 11.69 11.29 6.26
CA LEU A 299 11.64 10.59 4.97
C LEU A 299 12.25 9.19 5.05
N ALA A 300 13.43 9.06 5.65
CA ALA A 300 14.12 7.78 5.74
C ALA A 300 13.31 6.75 6.54
N ASN A 301 12.75 7.15 7.69
CA ASN A 301 11.90 6.27 8.48
C ASN A 301 10.56 5.97 7.81
N ALA A 302 9.90 6.97 7.20
CA ALA A 302 8.65 6.76 6.48
C ALA A 302 8.83 5.76 5.32
N TYR A 303 9.92 5.90 4.55
CA TYR A 303 10.27 4.94 3.49
C TYR A 303 10.52 3.55 4.05
N PHE A 304 11.28 3.43 5.15
CA PHE A 304 11.59 2.15 5.76
C PHE A 304 10.33 1.41 6.24
N TYR A 305 9.47 2.08 7.02
CA TYR A 305 8.28 1.44 7.57
C TYR A 305 7.22 1.18 6.50
N LEU A 306 7.05 2.07 5.52
CA LEU A 306 6.16 1.81 4.39
C LEU A 306 6.66 0.63 3.55
N ALA A 307 7.97 0.54 3.29
CA ALA A 307 8.57 -0.60 2.60
C ALA A 307 8.35 -1.91 3.36
N PHE A 308 8.43 -1.88 4.69
CA PHE A 308 8.15 -3.04 5.53
C PHE A 308 6.69 -3.49 5.48
N VAL A 309 5.72 -2.55 5.50
CA VAL A 309 4.29 -2.88 5.33
C VAL A 309 4.02 -3.41 3.92
N VAL A 310 4.62 -2.81 2.90
CA VAL A 310 4.52 -3.27 1.50
C VAL A 310 5.12 -4.67 1.33
N LEU A 311 6.20 -5.00 2.04
CA LEU A 311 6.77 -6.35 2.07
C LEU A 311 5.77 -7.38 2.60
N GLN A 312 5.07 -7.05 3.69
CA GLN A 312 4.04 -7.92 4.24
C GLN A 312 2.88 -8.10 3.25
N GLY A 313 2.48 -7.03 2.55
CA GLY A 313 1.51 -7.10 1.46
C GLY A 313 1.95 -8.07 0.36
N SER A 314 3.23 -8.04 -0.02
CA SER A 314 3.80 -9.02 -0.96
C SER A 314 3.67 -10.45 -0.44
N LEU A 315 4.09 -10.71 0.80
CA LEU A 315 4.02 -12.05 1.41
C LEU A 315 2.57 -12.57 1.49
N TRP A 316 1.64 -11.68 1.84
CA TRP A 316 0.21 -11.97 1.87
C TRP A 316 -0.32 -12.38 0.49
N HIS A 317 -0.13 -11.53 -0.53
CA HIS A 317 -0.64 -11.81 -1.88
C HIS A 317 0.05 -13.01 -2.55
N PHE A 318 1.35 -13.22 -2.29
CA PHE A 318 2.04 -14.41 -2.76
C PHE A 318 1.48 -15.67 -2.11
N GLY A 319 1.24 -15.66 -0.80
CA GLY A 319 0.64 -16.79 -0.09
C GLY A 319 -0.81 -17.09 -0.52
N LEU A 320 -1.56 -16.06 -0.93
CA LEU A 320 -2.87 -16.24 -1.59
C LEU A 320 -2.72 -16.89 -2.97
N ALA A 321 -1.72 -16.49 -3.75
CA ALA A 321 -1.50 -17.05 -5.08
C ALA A 321 -1.00 -18.50 -5.05
N SER A 322 -0.26 -18.90 -4.00
CA SER A 322 0.27 -20.25 -3.82
C SER A 322 -0.65 -21.16 -2.99
N SER A 323 -1.86 -20.72 -2.64
CA SER A 323 -2.81 -21.41 -1.76
C SER A 323 -2.27 -21.74 -0.34
N TYR A 324 -1.18 -21.08 0.08
CA TYR A 324 -0.54 -21.36 1.37
C TYR A 324 -1.43 -20.97 2.56
N PHE A 325 -2.19 -19.89 2.43
CA PHE A 325 -3.09 -19.40 3.48
C PHE A 325 -4.50 -20.00 3.45
N GLU A 326 -4.83 -20.88 2.49
CA GLU A 326 -6.18 -21.43 2.34
C GLU A 326 -6.75 -22.05 3.65
N PRO A 327 -6.00 -22.90 4.39
CA PRO A 327 -6.52 -23.49 5.63
C PRO A 327 -6.84 -22.44 6.71
N VAL A 328 -6.02 -21.38 6.79
CA VAL A 328 -6.21 -20.28 7.74
C VAL A 328 -7.41 -19.43 7.34
N LEU A 329 -7.55 -19.12 6.04
CA LEU A 329 -8.67 -18.37 5.50
C LEU A 329 -10.00 -19.11 5.67
N GLU A 330 -10.02 -20.43 5.50
CA GLU A 330 -11.19 -21.26 5.77
C GLU A 330 -11.55 -21.27 7.25
N SER A 331 -10.57 -21.43 8.14
CA SER A 331 -10.77 -21.33 9.58
C SER A 331 -11.36 -19.96 9.99
N TRP A 332 -10.84 -18.87 9.43
CA TRP A 332 -11.35 -17.52 9.69
C TRP A 332 -12.77 -17.34 9.15
N LYS A 333 -13.05 -17.80 7.92
CA LYS A 333 -14.39 -17.75 7.35
C LYS A 333 -15.40 -18.50 8.21
N ASN A 334 -15.03 -19.68 8.72
CA ASN A 334 -15.88 -20.45 9.61
C ASN A 334 -16.15 -19.70 10.91
N ALA A 335 -15.10 -19.19 11.57
CA ALA A 335 -15.22 -18.39 12.79
C ALA A 335 -16.08 -17.13 12.58
N PHE A 336 -15.87 -16.40 11.49
CA PHE A 336 -16.68 -15.23 11.17
C PHE A 336 -18.13 -15.59 10.84
N SER A 337 -18.36 -16.69 10.10
CA SER A 337 -19.72 -17.15 9.78
C SER A 337 -20.51 -17.60 11.02
N GLU A 338 -19.84 -18.03 12.08
CA GLU A 338 -20.45 -18.32 13.37
C GLU A 338 -20.77 -17.05 14.17
N ILE A 339 -19.99 -15.98 14.03
CA ILE A 339 -20.14 -14.73 14.80
C ILE A 339 -21.16 -13.77 14.15
N PHE A 340 -21.18 -13.67 12.82
CA PHE A 340 -22.04 -12.70 12.11
C PHE A 340 -23.56 -12.87 12.30
N PRO A 341 -24.13 -14.08 12.48
CA PRO A 341 -25.56 -14.25 12.74
C PRO A 341 -25.99 -13.80 14.14
N ASN A 342 -25.08 -13.78 15.12
CA ASN A 342 -25.40 -13.35 16.48
C ASN A 342 -24.15 -12.77 17.16
N PRO A 343 -23.94 -11.44 17.13
CA PRO A 343 -22.74 -10.79 17.68
C PRO A 343 -22.57 -11.00 19.19
N ASN A 344 -23.62 -11.45 19.90
CA ASN A 344 -23.54 -11.81 21.31
C ASN A 344 -22.88 -13.17 21.57
N LEU A 345 -22.72 -14.05 20.56
CA LEU A 345 -22.04 -15.34 20.70
C LEU A 345 -20.57 -15.19 21.14
N ALA A 346 -19.89 -14.14 20.65
CA ALA A 346 -18.51 -13.85 21.05
C ALA A 346 -18.39 -13.51 22.55
N TYR A 347 -19.47 -13.02 23.16
CA TYR A 347 -19.55 -12.62 24.58
C TYR A 347 -20.33 -13.62 25.45
N GLN A 348 -21.00 -14.61 24.86
CA GLN A 348 -21.81 -15.63 25.54
C GLN A 348 -21.05 -16.93 25.84
N LYS A 349 -19.75 -17.01 25.55
CA LYS A 349 -18.96 -18.18 25.93
C LYS A 349 -18.82 -18.21 27.46
N HIS A 350 -19.72 -18.94 28.12
CA HIS A 350 -19.68 -19.13 29.56
C HIS A 350 -18.52 -20.05 29.88
N PHE A 351 -17.46 -19.50 30.49
CA PHE A 351 -16.39 -20.31 31.06
C PHE A 351 -16.92 -20.95 32.35
N SER A 352 -17.28 -22.22 32.28
CA SER A 352 -17.60 -23.01 33.47
C SER A 352 -16.30 -23.28 34.25
N TYR A 353 -16.00 -22.45 35.24
CA TYR A 353 -14.96 -22.72 36.21
C TYR A 353 -15.47 -23.78 37.19
N GLN A 354 -14.83 -24.94 37.20
CA GLN A 354 -14.97 -25.90 38.30
C GLN A 354 -14.10 -25.39 39.46
N PRO A 355 -14.66 -25.06 40.64
CA PRO A 355 -13.84 -24.71 41.79
C PRO A 355 -13.05 -25.95 42.22
N GLN A 356 -11.72 -25.84 42.28
CA GLN A 356 -10.90 -26.92 42.81
C GLN A 356 -11.14 -27.08 44.32
N PRO A 357 -11.34 -28.32 44.81
CA PRO A 357 -11.46 -28.56 46.23
C PRO A 357 -10.07 -28.57 46.91
N ASN A 358 -9.85 -27.56 47.74
CA ASN A 358 -9.06 -27.57 48.99
C ASN A 358 -7.50 -27.48 48.96
N LEU A 359 -7.01 -26.24 49.07
CA LEU A 359 -6.00 -25.66 50.00
C LEU A 359 -4.74 -26.38 50.54
N ASN A 360 -4.30 -27.56 50.08
CA ASN A 360 -3.07 -28.17 50.65
C ASN A 360 -2.07 -28.84 49.68
N THR A 361 -1.90 -28.29 48.48
CA THR A 361 -0.79 -28.70 47.59
C THR A 361 -0.14 -27.49 46.92
N PHE A 362 1.17 -27.35 47.13
CA PHE A 362 2.01 -26.31 46.54
C PHE A 362 2.16 -26.53 45.02
N TYR A 363 1.93 -25.46 44.24
CA TYR A 363 2.28 -25.25 42.84
C TYR A 363 2.18 -26.47 41.90
N GLU A 364 0.98 -26.74 41.40
CA GLU A 364 0.83 -27.23 40.02
C GLU A 364 0.30 -26.09 39.15
N THR A 365 1.00 -25.80 38.04
CA THR A 365 0.45 -24.99 36.96
C THR A 365 -0.86 -25.63 36.50
N PRO A 366 -1.94 -24.84 36.29
CA PRO A 366 -3.22 -25.38 35.90
C PRO A 366 -3.03 -26.23 34.63
N ALA A 367 -3.44 -27.50 34.70
CA ALA A 367 -3.64 -28.33 33.53
C ALA A 367 -4.82 -27.75 32.75
N LEU A 368 -4.55 -26.69 32.00
CA LEU A 368 -5.37 -26.36 30.86
C LEU A 368 -5.31 -27.59 29.95
N GLU A 369 -6.44 -28.25 29.71
CA GLU A 369 -6.70 -28.82 28.40
C GLU A 369 -6.73 -27.66 27.40
N GLN A 370 -5.55 -27.11 27.10
CA GLN A 370 -5.36 -26.40 25.85
C GLN A 370 -5.52 -27.47 24.77
N LYS A 371 -6.74 -27.61 24.25
CA LYS A 371 -6.80 -27.66 22.80
C LYS A 371 -6.37 -26.27 22.36
N PRO A 372 -5.17 -26.08 21.79
CA PRO A 372 -4.83 -24.78 21.26
C PRO A 372 -5.95 -24.41 20.28
N ALA A 373 -6.36 -23.14 20.29
CA ALA A 373 -7.29 -22.62 19.28
C ALA A 373 -6.79 -22.86 17.84
N PHE A 374 -5.52 -23.26 17.71
CA PHE A 374 -4.83 -23.72 16.51
C PHE A 374 -4.22 -25.12 16.72
N ALA A 375 -5.06 -26.13 17.00
CA ALA A 375 -4.64 -27.52 16.84
C ALA A 375 -4.90 -27.96 15.40
N TYR A 376 -3.85 -28.11 14.60
CA TYR A 376 -3.94 -28.80 13.32
C TYR A 376 -4.32 -30.27 13.60
N GLN A 377 -5.59 -30.63 13.39
CA GLN A 377 -5.97 -32.04 13.28
C GLN A 377 -5.59 -32.51 11.89
N GLN A 378 -4.42 -33.14 11.80
CA GLN A 378 -3.99 -33.86 10.61
C GLN A 378 -5.06 -34.93 10.29
N PRO A 379 -5.68 -34.90 9.10
CA PRO A 379 -6.67 -35.91 8.75
C PRO A 379 -5.98 -37.27 8.73
N ALA A 380 -6.62 -38.26 9.37
CA ALA A 380 -6.10 -39.59 9.68
C ALA A 380 -5.77 -40.49 8.46
N ASN A 381 -5.51 -39.92 7.29
CA ASN A 381 -5.20 -40.68 6.09
C ASN A 381 -4.19 -39.99 5.15
N ASN A 382 -3.26 -39.21 5.69
CA ASN A 382 -2.15 -38.67 4.91
C ASN A 382 -0.95 -39.64 4.98
N LYS A 383 -0.85 -40.56 4.02
CA LYS A 383 0.34 -41.39 3.78
C LYS A 383 1.49 -40.54 3.19
N LEU A 384 1.95 -39.52 3.93
CA LEU A 384 3.00 -38.61 3.46
C LEU A 384 4.34 -38.79 4.19
N TYR A 385 4.45 -39.76 5.10
CA TYR A 385 5.74 -40.19 5.63
C TYR A 385 5.67 -41.65 6.12
N ASN A 386 6.32 -42.57 5.40
CA ASN A 386 6.69 -43.88 5.94
C ASN A 386 8.22 -43.88 6.09
N PRO A 387 8.77 -44.19 7.28
CA PRO A 387 10.21 -44.37 7.42
C PRO A 387 10.65 -45.53 6.53
N SER A 388 11.82 -45.36 5.91
CA SER A 388 12.38 -46.26 4.90
C SER A 388 12.58 -47.68 5.44
N HIS A 389 11.87 -48.65 4.86
CA HIS A 389 12.25 -50.07 4.88
C HIS A 389 12.59 -50.53 3.46
N ALA A 390 13.66 -51.30 3.37
CA ALA A 390 14.31 -51.69 2.13
C ALA A 390 13.50 -52.70 1.29
N HIS A 391 13.75 -52.62 -0.03
CA HIS A 391 13.44 -53.56 -1.11
C HIS A 391 12.00 -53.64 -1.67
N GLY A 392 11.88 -53.32 -2.97
CA GLY A 392 10.78 -53.74 -3.84
C GLY A 392 10.58 -52.84 -5.06
N LYS A 393 10.71 -53.38 -6.28
CA LYS A 393 10.69 -52.70 -7.60
C LYS A 393 9.41 -51.86 -7.88
N PRO A 394 9.46 -50.84 -8.76
CA PRO A 394 8.32 -49.96 -9.02
C PRO A 394 7.38 -50.50 -10.11
N SER A 395 6.07 -50.36 -9.90
CA SER A 395 5.05 -50.48 -10.95
C SER A 395 4.36 -49.12 -11.15
N PHE A 396 4.33 -48.65 -12.40
CA PHE A 396 3.70 -47.39 -12.83
C PHE A 396 2.17 -47.44 -12.67
N ILE A 397 1.57 -46.39 -12.11
CA ILE A 397 0.13 -46.11 -12.20
C ILE A 397 -0.08 -44.70 -12.74
N ASN A 398 -0.71 -44.65 -13.91
CA ASN A 398 -1.29 -43.46 -14.56
C ASN A 398 -2.43 -42.90 -13.69
N SER A 399 -2.41 -41.59 -13.41
CA SER A 399 -3.57 -40.88 -12.86
C SER A 399 -3.74 -39.51 -13.50
N GLN A 400 -4.77 -39.41 -14.36
CA GLN A 400 -5.32 -38.14 -14.84
C GLN A 400 -6.05 -37.43 -13.68
N PRO A 401 -5.91 -36.10 -13.51
CA PRO A 401 -6.61 -35.38 -12.44
C PRO A 401 -8.06 -35.07 -12.83
N LYS A 402 -9.04 -35.71 -12.15
CA LYS A 402 -10.45 -35.30 -12.20
C LYS A 402 -10.66 -34.03 -11.37
N GLN A 403 -10.95 -32.92 -12.03
CA GLN A 403 -11.33 -31.64 -11.44
C GLN A 403 -12.80 -31.70 -10.97
N LYS A 404 -13.05 -31.48 -9.67
CA LYS A 404 -14.40 -31.51 -9.07
C LYS A 404 -14.89 -30.07 -8.89
N VAL A 405 -16.01 -29.71 -9.53
CA VAL A 405 -16.67 -28.40 -9.42
C VAL A 405 -17.75 -28.48 -8.34
N LEU A 406 -17.81 -27.50 -7.42
CA LEU A 406 -18.48 -27.64 -6.11
C LEU A 406 -19.60 -26.63 -5.81
N TYR A 407 -20.09 -25.84 -6.77
CA TYR A 407 -21.18 -24.90 -6.49
C TYR A 407 -22.15 -24.71 -7.67
N GLU A 408 -23.44 -24.56 -7.35
CA GLU A 408 -24.53 -24.12 -8.22
C GLU A 408 -25.50 -23.27 -7.40
N PHE A 409 -25.78 -22.03 -7.83
CA PHE A 409 -26.93 -21.25 -7.34
C PHE A 409 -27.44 -20.26 -8.41
N SER A 410 -28.76 -20.09 -8.45
CA SER A 410 -29.49 -19.22 -9.39
C SER A 410 -29.92 -17.90 -8.73
N TYR A 411 -29.96 -16.80 -9.50
CA TYR A 411 -30.57 -15.54 -9.06
C TYR A 411 -31.58 -15.04 -10.11
N PRO A 412 -32.73 -14.46 -9.69
CA PRO A 412 -33.69 -13.86 -10.61
C PRO A 412 -33.15 -12.52 -11.16
N LYS A 413 -33.47 -12.24 -12.42
CA LYS A 413 -33.25 -10.93 -13.05
C LYS A 413 -34.27 -9.94 -12.50
N HIS A 414 -33.85 -8.96 -11.71
CA HIS A 414 -34.43 -7.62 -11.80
C HIS A 414 -33.51 -6.53 -11.27
N THR A 415 -33.66 -5.38 -11.92
CA THR A 415 -32.94 -4.11 -11.82
C THR A 415 -33.27 -3.32 -10.54
N SER A 416 -32.30 -3.16 -9.63
CA SER A 416 -32.24 -2.03 -8.69
C SER A 416 -30.82 -1.87 -8.13
N ASN A 417 -30.40 -0.62 -7.93
CA ASN A 417 -29.05 -0.18 -7.56
C ASN A 417 -28.52 -0.86 -6.28
N PRO A 418 -27.25 -1.31 -6.24
CA PRO A 418 -26.68 -1.96 -5.04
C PRO A 418 -26.06 -0.97 -4.04
N PHE A 419 -26.21 0.34 -4.25
CA PHE A 419 -25.68 1.37 -3.36
C PHE A 419 -26.83 1.96 -2.56
N TYR A 420 -26.97 1.51 -1.31
CA TYR A 420 -27.97 1.93 -0.31
C TYR A 420 -29.43 1.53 -0.60
N GLU A 421 -29.94 0.55 0.16
CA GLU A 421 -31.37 0.49 0.49
C GLU A 421 -31.55 1.04 1.91
N SER A 422 -32.28 2.16 2.01
CA SER A 422 -32.92 2.57 3.26
C SER A 422 -34.10 1.63 3.53
N PRO A 423 -34.40 1.25 4.80
CA PRO A 423 -35.48 0.30 5.07
C PRO A 423 -36.81 0.89 4.60
N THR A 424 -37.48 0.21 3.67
CA THR A 424 -38.85 0.53 3.30
C THR A 424 -39.77 -0.10 4.35
N GLU A 425 -40.59 0.70 5.01
CA GLU A 425 -41.61 0.22 5.94
C GLU A 425 -42.64 -0.63 5.18
N GLU A 426 -42.68 -1.94 5.41
CA GLU A 426 -43.93 -2.70 5.31
C GLU A 426 -43.95 -3.98 6.17
N GLN A 427 -44.78 -3.90 7.22
CA GLN A 427 -45.63 -4.94 7.84
C GLN A 427 -44.99 -6.27 8.29
N SER A 428 -44.34 -6.24 9.45
CA SER A 428 -44.09 -7.45 10.25
C SER A 428 -45.34 -7.86 11.05
N HIS A 429 -45.94 -9.01 10.76
CA HIS A 429 -46.97 -9.66 11.58
C HIS A 429 -46.39 -10.38 12.81
N LEU A 430 -45.60 -9.68 13.62
CA LEU A 430 -45.09 -10.19 14.90
C LEU A 430 -45.63 -9.32 16.04
N LYS A 431 -46.62 -9.86 16.77
CA LYS A 431 -47.14 -9.24 17.99
C LYS A 431 -46.14 -9.45 19.14
N TYR A 432 -45.48 -8.38 19.57
CA TYR A 432 -44.70 -8.36 20.81
C TYR A 432 -45.59 -7.93 21.99
N PRO A 433 -45.47 -8.57 23.17
CA PRO A 433 -46.17 -8.12 24.36
C PRO A 433 -45.40 -6.92 24.93
N GLN A 434 -46.00 -5.73 24.80
CA GLN A 434 -45.56 -4.39 25.23
C GLN A 434 -44.71 -3.59 24.23
N SER A 435 -45.15 -2.34 24.04
CA SER A 435 -44.59 -1.36 23.10
C SER A 435 -43.27 -0.79 23.61
N MET A 436 -42.18 -1.00 22.87
CA MET A 436 -40.93 -0.26 23.08
C MET A 436 -41.11 1.19 22.60
N PRO A 437 -40.65 2.20 23.36
CA PRO A 437 -40.71 3.59 22.93
C PRO A 437 -39.77 3.84 21.73
N ARG A 438 -40.35 4.22 20.58
CA ARG A 438 -39.63 4.69 19.39
C ARG A 438 -39.00 6.06 19.71
N LYS A 439 -37.69 6.08 20.00
CA LYS A 439 -36.71 7.17 19.72
C LYS A 439 -35.39 6.86 20.42
N LEU A 440 -34.43 6.28 19.71
CA LEU A 440 -33.08 5.98 20.24
C LEU A 440 -31.95 6.74 19.51
N TYR A 441 -32.30 7.73 18.70
CA TYR A 441 -31.34 8.62 18.04
C TYR A 441 -31.99 9.95 17.65
N GLU A 442 -32.35 10.73 18.68
CA GLU A 442 -32.44 12.19 18.56
C GLU A 442 -31.46 12.77 19.58
N THR A 443 -30.25 13.10 19.14
CA THR A 443 -29.33 13.93 19.92
C THR A 443 -29.73 15.39 19.77
N THR A 444 -30.79 15.77 20.47
CA THR A 444 -31.17 17.17 20.64
C THR A 444 -30.31 17.77 21.75
N TYR A 445 -29.41 18.68 21.37
CA TYR A 445 -28.70 19.55 22.30
C TYR A 445 -29.73 20.45 22.99
N TYR A 446 -29.94 20.28 24.30
CA TYR A 446 -30.70 21.22 25.13
C TYR A 446 -29.77 21.92 26.13
N PRO A 447 -29.85 23.25 26.27
CA PRO A 447 -29.02 24.00 27.18
C PRO A 447 -29.46 23.75 28.62
N ARG A 448 -28.49 23.56 29.51
CA ARG A 448 -28.71 23.27 30.93
C ARG A 448 -29.27 24.52 31.62
N GLN A 449 -30.59 24.56 31.83
CA GLN A 449 -31.23 25.47 32.77
C GLN A 449 -31.71 24.74 34.02
N SER A 450 -31.56 25.47 35.12
CA SER A 450 -31.67 25.13 36.53
C SER A 450 -33.08 24.83 37.04
N SER A 451 -33.12 24.38 38.31
CA SER A 451 -34.25 24.32 39.27
C SER A 451 -34.89 22.92 39.39
N GLN A 452 -35.22 22.37 40.56
CA GLN A 452 -35.27 22.88 41.93
C GLN A 452 -35.51 21.69 42.90
N GLY A 453 -35.08 21.86 44.16
CA GLY A 453 -35.89 21.46 45.32
C GLY A 453 -35.86 20.02 45.82
N LYS A 454 -34.86 19.67 46.65
CA LYS A 454 -35.15 18.98 47.93
C LYS A 454 -34.52 19.78 49.06
N THR A 455 -35.40 20.27 49.92
CA THR A 455 -35.15 21.03 51.14
C THR A 455 -34.65 20.11 52.25
N PHE A 456 -33.52 20.48 52.86
CA PHE A 456 -33.29 20.29 54.30
C PHE A 456 -32.78 21.64 54.86
N ARG A 457 -33.44 22.09 55.93
CA ARG A 457 -33.17 23.31 56.74
C ARG A 457 -31.85 23.15 57.51
N TYR A 458 -31.14 24.13 58.11
CA TYR A 458 -31.35 25.50 58.60
C TYR A 458 -29.97 26.19 58.68
N GLY A 459 -29.92 27.53 58.66
CA GLY A 459 -28.76 28.29 59.12
C GLY A 459 -28.69 29.73 58.60
N VAL A 460 -29.24 30.66 59.37
CA VAL A 460 -29.40 32.11 59.10
C VAL A 460 -28.09 32.90 59.35
N TYR A 461 -28.05 34.10 58.75
CA TYR A 461 -27.25 35.32 59.02
C TYR A 461 -26.33 35.68 57.84
N GLY A 462 -26.44 36.82 57.14
CA GLY A 462 -27.24 38.02 57.32
C GLY A 462 -26.40 39.27 56.97
N ARG A 463 -26.75 39.97 55.88
CA ARG A 463 -26.37 41.36 55.45
C ARG A 463 -24.86 41.63 55.25
N GLY A 464 -24.39 42.38 54.26
CA GLY A 464 -25.03 43.32 53.34
C GLY A 464 -24.22 44.62 53.29
N ALA A 465 -23.90 45.06 52.08
CA ALA A 465 -23.52 46.42 51.64
C ALA A 465 -22.10 46.96 51.91
N GLY A 466 -21.58 47.65 50.90
CA GLY A 466 -20.98 48.97 51.13
C GLY A 466 -19.58 49.22 50.58
N VAL A 467 -19.55 49.90 49.42
CA VAL A 467 -18.55 50.87 48.94
C VAL A 467 -17.81 51.61 50.07
N ARG A 468 -16.47 51.72 49.99
CA ARG A 468 -15.66 52.97 49.97
C ARG A 468 -14.16 52.67 50.15
N SER A 469 -13.37 53.52 49.48
CA SER A 469 -11.90 53.73 49.48
C SER A 469 -11.02 52.59 49.00
#